data_AF-A0A6S6PIS0-F1
#
_entry.id   AF-A0A6S6PIS0-F1
#
_cell.length_a   1.000
_cell.length_b   1.000
_cell.length_c   1.000
_cell.angle_alpha   90.00
_cell.angle_beta   90.00
_cell.angle_gamma   90.00
#
_symmetry.space_group_name_H-M   'P 1'
#
loop_
_entity.id
_entity.type
_entity.pdbx_description
1 polymer ?
#
loop_
_entity_poly.entity_id
_entity_poly.type
_entity_poly.pdbx_seq_one_letter_code
_entity_poly.pdbx_strand_id
1 'polypeptide(L)'
;MDAMDAADTLSARLAAIPVAGMGRAETQAVLIRLSRLREQSQEVERRMIGQLVASGTPSQFGARTWAEVLSRRLRISPGEAQRRIAEAVSGDPSAA
;
A
#
# COMPACT_ATOMS: atom_id res chain seq x y z
N MET A 1 -11.78 -7.01 -17.51
CA MET A 1 -10.71 -7.07 -16.50
C MET A 1 -10.73 -5.74 -15.81
N ASP A 2 -11.12 -5.72 -14.53
CA ASP A 2 -11.10 -4.49 -13.74
C ASP A 2 -9.64 -4.12 -13.36
N ALA A 3 -9.46 -2.97 -12.70
CA ALA A 3 -8.12 -2.49 -12.34
C ALA A 3 -7.42 -3.39 -11.30
N MET A 4 -8.18 -4.06 -10.44
CA MET A 4 -7.65 -4.97 -9.42
C MET A 4 -7.30 -6.33 -10.01
N ASP A 5 -8.10 -6.85 -10.95
CA ASP A 5 -7.77 -8.04 -11.75
C ASP A 5 -6.43 -7.85 -12.51
N ALA A 6 -6.21 -6.65 -13.05
CA ALA A 6 -4.98 -6.30 -13.73
C ALA A 6 -3.79 -6.22 -12.76
N ALA A 7 -4.01 -5.71 -11.54
CA ALA A 7 -3.01 -5.68 -10.48
C ALA A 7 -2.65 -7.10 -10.00
N ASP A 8 -3.63 -7.99 -9.84
CA ASP A 8 -3.41 -9.39 -9.49
C ASP A 8 -2.63 -10.13 -10.58
N THR A 9 -2.98 -9.90 -11.85
CA THR A 9 -2.24 -10.43 -13.00
C THR A 9 -0.80 -9.92 -13.01
N LEU A 10 -0.58 -8.63 -12.78
CA LEU A 10 0.77 -8.06 -12.67
C LEU A 10 1.54 -8.68 -11.51
N SER A 11 0.92 -8.83 -10.34
CA SER A 11 1.51 -9.43 -9.15
C SER A 11 2.00 -10.86 -9.43
N ALA A 12 1.16 -11.69 -10.06
CA ALA A 12 1.55 -13.04 -10.49
C ALA A 12 2.74 -13.03 -11.46
N ARG A 13 2.79 -12.07 -12.39
CA ARG A 13 3.92 -11.92 -13.33
C ARG A 13 5.20 -11.44 -12.65
N LEU A 14 5.10 -10.54 -11.66
CA LEU A 14 6.26 -10.09 -10.87
C LEU A 14 6.86 -11.24 -10.07
N ALA A 15 6.02 -12.10 -9.47
CA ALA A 15 6.46 -13.28 -8.74
C ALA A 15 7.19 -14.31 -9.63
N ALA A 16 6.91 -14.32 -10.94
CA ALA A 16 7.52 -15.23 -11.91
C ALA A 16 8.81 -14.69 -12.55
N ILE A 17 9.30 -13.50 -12.16
CA ILE A 17 10.54 -12.93 -12.71
C ILE A 17 11.74 -13.83 -12.35
N PRO A 18 12.50 -14.34 -13.34
CA PRO A 18 13.66 -15.20 -13.07
C PRO A 18 14.83 -14.38 -12.52
N VAL A 19 15.10 -14.49 -11.23
CA VAL A 19 16.22 -13.77 -10.58
C VAL A 19 17.57 -14.46 -10.87
N ALA A 20 17.55 -15.78 -11.07
CA ALA A 20 18.75 -16.54 -11.38
C ALA A 20 19.32 -16.14 -12.75
N GLY A 21 20.61 -15.85 -12.81
CA GLY A 21 21.30 -15.47 -14.04
C GLY A 21 21.24 -13.97 -14.39
N MET A 22 20.51 -13.15 -13.63
CA MET A 22 20.53 -11.70 -13.84
C MET A 22 21.91 -11.11 -13.53
N GLY A 23 22.41 -10.31 -14.47
CA GLY A 23 23.61 -9.51 -14.25
C GLY A 23 23.34 -8.33 -13.31
N ARG A 24 24.39 -7.76 -12.70
CA ARG A 24 24.27 -6.65 -11.74
C ARG A 24 23.45 -5.45 -12.28
N ALA A 25 23.70 -5.05 -13.53
CA ALA A 25 23.02 -3.92 -14.15
C ALA A 25 21.52 -4.21 -14.37
N GLU A 26 21.19 -5.44 -14.76
CA GLU A 26 19.81 -5.88 -14.94
C GLU A 26 19.05 -5.91 -13.62
N THR A 27 19.65 -6.50 -12.57
CA THR A 27 19.09 -6.52 -11.22
C THR A 27 18.81 -5.10 -10.72
N GLN A 28 19.74 -4.17 -10.92
CA GLN A 28 19.56 -2.78 -10.50
C GLN A 28 18.41 -2.10 -11.25
N ALA A 29 18.29 -2.31 -12.57
CA ALA A 29 17.20 -1.76 -13.37
C ALA A 29 15.83 -2.29 -12.92
N VAL A 30 15.74 -3.59 -12.60
CA VAL A 30 14.51 -4.21 -12.08
C VAL A 30 14.15 -3.63 -10.70
N LEU A 31 15.11 -3.49 -9.79
CA LEU A 31 14.87 -2.92 -8.47
C LEU A 31 14.35 -1.48 -8.52
N ILE A 32 14.89 -0.64 -9.41
CA ILE A 32 14.41 0.73 -9.62
C ILE A 32 12.94 0.72 -10.07
N ARG A 33 12.59 -0.16 -11.02
CA ARG A 33 11.21 -0.27 -11.52
C ARG A 33 10.26 -0.80 -10.44
N LEU A 34 10.67 -1.80 -9.66
CA LEU A 34 9.90 -2.31 -8.53
C LEU A 34 9.67 -1.26 -7.45
N SER A 35 10.67 -0.42 -7.15
CA SER A 35 10.51 0.68 -6.19
C SER A 35 9.41 1.64 -6.62
N ARG A 36 9.44 2.09 -7.89
CA ARG A 36 8.41 2.99 -8.44
C ARG A 36 7.01 2.40 -8.37
N LEU A 37 6.85 1.11 -8.70
CA LEU A 37 5.55 0.43 -8.61
C LEU A 37 5.06 0.36 -7.16
N ARG A 38 5.96 0.09 -6.21
CA ARG A 38 5.65 0.04 -4.79
C ARG A 38 5.28 1.41 -4.23
N GLU A 39 5.99 2.47 -4.62
CA GLU A 39 5.68 3.86 -4.25
C GLU A 39 4.30 4.26 -4.77
N GLN A 40 3.99 3.97 -6.04
CA GLN A 40 2.66 4.23 -6.62
C GLN A 40 1.54 3.46 -5.88
N SER A 41 1.79 2.20 -5.53
CA SER A 41 0.82 1.38 -4.79
C SER A 41 0.59 1.92 -3.37
N GLN A 42 1.67 2.30 -2.66
CA GLN A 42 1.59 2.90 -1.33
C GLN A 42 0.84 4.22 -1.35
N GLU A 43 1.04 5.03 -2.39
CA GLU A 43 0.35 6.30 -2.54
C GLU A 43 -1.17 6.10 -2.75
N VAL A 44 -1.58 5.10 -3.53
CA VAL A 44 -3.00 4.73 -3.67
C VAL A 44 -3.55 4.23 -2.33
N GLU A 45 -2.83 3.34 -1.64
CA GLU A 45 -3.23 2.85 -0.31
C GLU A 45 -3.41 4.00 0.68
N ARG A 46 -2.47 4.94 0.73
CA ARG A 46 -2.50 6.12 1.60
C ARG A 46 -3.77 6.93 1.39
N ARG A 47 -4.12 7.24 0.13
CA ARG A 47 -5.36 7.98 -0.18
C ARG A 47 -6.62 7.21 0.23
N MET A 48 -6.65 5.90 0.00
CA MET A 48 -7.77 5.04 0.40
C MET A 48 -7.93 5.00 1.92
N ILE A 49 -6.83 4.90 2.67
CA ILE A 49 -6.85 4.98 4.14
C ILE A 49 -7.39 6.35 4.59
N GLY A 50 -6.92 7.45 3.98
CA GLY A 50 -7.41 8.79 4.30
C GLY A 50 -8.92 8.93 4.05
N GLN A 51 -9.39 8.44 2.90
CA GLN A 51 -10.82 8.41 2.57
C GLN A 51 -11.63 7.55 3.55
N LEU A 52 -11.13 6.36 3.93
CA LEU A 52 -11.78 5.48 4.89
C LEU A 52 -11.94 6.19 6.25
N VAL A 53 -10.86 6.83 6.72
CA VAL A 53 -10.86 7.56 8.00
C VAL A 53 -11.83 8.75 7.97
N ALA A 54 -11.92 9.46 6.85
CA ALA A 54 -12.78 10.62 6.69
C ALA A 54 -14.27 10.28 6.49
N SER A 55 -14.59 9.07 6.00
CA SER A 55 -15.96 8.69 5.60
C SER A 55 -16.79 8.00 6.69
N GLY A 56 -16.22 7.77 7.88
CA GLY A 56 -16.95 7.07 8.93
C GLY A 56 -16.30 7.10 10.31
N THR A 57 -16.80 6.26 11.21
CA THR A 57 -16.26 6.08 12.55
C THR A 57 -15.83 4.64 12.79
N PRO A 58 -14.77 4.36 13.58
CA PRO A 58 -14.30 2.99 13.85
C PRO A 58 -15.39 2.08 14.44
N SER A 59 -16.36 2.65 15.16
CA SER A 59 -17.48 1.94 15.77
C SER A 59 -18.36 1.22 14.76
N GLN A 60 -18.52 1.78 13.55
CA GLN A 60 -19.25 1.13 12.44
C GLN A 60 -18.58 -0.18 12.00
N PHE A 61 -17.31 -0.37 12.34
CA PHE A 61 -16.51 -1.54 12.03
C PHE A 61 -16.23 -2.41 13.27
N GLY A 62 -16.92 -2.17 14.39
CA GLY A 62 -16.74 -2.94 15.63
C GLY A 62 -15.36 -2.74 16.29
N ALA A 63 -14.76 -1.57 16.12
CA ALA A 63 -13.47 -1.21 16.68
C ALA A 63 -13.52 0.11 17.44
N ARG A 64 -12.59 0.30 18.38
CA ARG A 64 -12.47 1.55 19.15
C ARG A 64 -11.65 2.60 18.42
N THR A 65 -10.74 2.17 17.57
CA THR A 65 -9.82 3.04 16.82
C THR A 65 -9.68 2.57 15.38
N TRP A 66 -9.34 3.48 14.47
CA TRP A 66 -9.02 3.13 13.08
C TRP A 66 -7.80 2.21 12.98
N ALA A 67 -6.83 2.34 13.89
CA ALA A 67 -5.68 1.46 13.96
C ALA A 67 -6.08 0.01 14.24
N GLU A 68 -7.06 -0.22 15.13
CA GLU A 68 -7.63 -1.56 15.36
C GLU A 68 -8.34 -2.10 14.11
N VAL A 69 -9.10 -1.26 13.39
CA VAL A 69 -9.76 -1.67 12.13
C VAL A 69 -8.72 -2.15 11.12
N LEU A 70 -7.72 -1.32 10.82
CA LEU A 70 -6.70 -1.64 9.82
C LEU A 70 -5.82 -2.82 10.25
N SER A 71 -5.43 -2.91 11.52
CA SER A 71 -4.63 -4.04 12.02
C SER A 71 -5.32 -5.37 11.80
N ARG A 72 -6.63 -5.45 12.10
CA ARG A 72 -7.42 -6.67 11.89
C ARG A 72 -7.60 -6.99 10.40
N ARG A 73 -7.93 -5.98 9.59
CA ARG A 73 -8.27 -6.16 8.17
C ARG A 73 -7.04 -6.43 7.29
N LEU A 74 -5.95 -5.72 7.51
CA LEU A 74 -4.70 -5.82 6.74
C LEU A 74 -3.69 -6.79 7.37
N ARG A 75 -3.99 -7.34 8.56
CA ARG A 75 -3.11 -8.25 9.33
C ARG A 75 -1.72 -7.65 9.60
N ILE A 76 -1.72 -6.38 9.99
CA ILE A 76 -0.51 -5.61 10.36
C ILE A 76 -0.51 -5.32 11.86
N SER A 77 0.64 -4.90 12.40
CA SER A 77 0.72 -4.48 13.80
C SER A 77 -0.06 -3.17 14.04
N PRO A 78 -0.55 -2.94 15.28
CA PRO A 78 -1.18 -1.67 15.64
C PRO A 78 -0.29 -0.44 15.39
N GLY A 79 1.01 -0.55 15.64
CA GLY A 79 1.96 0.54 15.38
C GLY A 79 2.10 0.85 13.89
N GLU A 80 2.14 -0.18 13.04
CA GLU A 80 2.16 0.01 11.58
C GLU A 80 0.85 0.62 11.08
N ALA A 81 -0.29 0.18 11.62
CA ALA A 81 -1.59 0.76 11.29
C ALA A 81 -1.66 2.25 11.69
N GLN A 82 -1.19 2.60 12.88
CA GLN A 82 -1.11 4.00 13.34
C GLN A 82 -0.22 4.85 12.41
N ARG A 83 0.95 4.32 12.03
CA ARG A 83 1.86 5.00 11.10
C ARG A 83 1.19 5.29 9.76
N ARG A 84 0.55 4.31 9.14
CA ARG A 84 -0.16 4.49 7.85
C ARG A 84 -1.32 5.48 7.94
N ILE A 85 -2.05 5.48 9.06
CA ILE A 85 -3.11 6.48 9.31
C ILE A 85 -2.50 7.87 9.43
N ALA A 86 -1.41 8.02 10.18
CA ALA A 86 -0.73 9.30 10.32
C ALA A 86 -0.22 9.81 8.97
N GLU A 87 0.41 8.96 8.15
CA GLU A 87 0.85 9.29 6.78
C GLU A 87 -0.33 9.65 5.85
N ALA A 88 -1.50 9.05 6.04
CA ALA A 88 -2.69 9.31 5.24
C ALA A 88 -3.45 10.59 5.63
N VAL A 89 -3.43 10.96 6.91
CA VAL A 89 -4.17 12.11 7.46
C VAL A 89 -3.30 13.36 7.56
N SER A 90 -1.99 13.21 7.72
CA SER A 90 -1.03 14.31 7.60
C SER A 90 -1.00 14.70 6.13
N GLY A 91 -1.77 15.71 5.77
CA GLY A 91 -1.92 16.20 4.41
C GLY A 91 -0.57 16.34 3.72
N ASP A 92 -0.54 16.01 2.44
CA ASP A 92 0.58 16.21 1.55
C ASP A 92 1.08 17.68 1.67
N PRO A 93 2.29 17.96 2.20
CA PRO A 93 2.81 19.32 2.26
C PRO A 93 3.08 19.92 0.86
N SER A 94 2.97 19.11 -0.20
CA SER A 94 3.24 19.52 -1.59
C SER A 94 2.01 20.10 -2.32
N ALA A 95 0.91 20.39 -1.62
CA ALA A 95 -0.31 20.97 -2.19
C ALA A 95 -0.69 22.34 -1.59
N ALA A 96 0.30 23.12 -1.11
CA ALA A 96 0.16 24.51 -0.70
C ALA A 96 1.16 25.41 -1.42
#